data_AF-A0A964KB57-F1
#
_entry.id   AF-A0A964KB57-F1
#
_cell.length_a   1.000
_cell.length_b   1.000
_cell.length_c   1.000
_cell.angle_alpha   90.00
_cell.angle_beta   90.00
_cell.angle_gamma   90.00
#
_symmetry.space_group_name_H-M   'P 1'
#
loop_
_entity.id
_entity.type
_entity.pdbx_description
1 polymer ?
#
loop_
_entity_poly.entity_id
_entity_poly.type
_entity_poly.pdbx_seq_one_letter_code
_entity_poly.pdbx_strand_id
1 'polypeptide(L)'
;MRRWPITSLTLRWANPPGAMEFHLQIIPAKNDGPGIDLHPAEVANALAIPAPPQWYGLLPDMTYTWRVRVSDAPVWVALDHASWGPWAEAVFRTPKVGAITLVPITPLLAETVTTASPAIIFSNNRTDVCYFQLQVSKDPAFNDDPATASAPVYSRCCTAACRRRGIRTGIRQRCRWRTKPRTTGGCVPESRAMGRRTRGHRGTPSRPT
;
A
#
# COMPACT_ATOMS: atom_id res chain seq x y z
N MET A 1 -19.37 -20.35 2.51
CA MET A 1 -18.59 -19.22 1.97
C MET A 1 -17.55 -19.76 0.99
N ARG A 2 -17.59 -19.36 -0.30
CA ARG A 2 -16.56 -19.73 -1.28
C ARG A 2 -15.28 -18.92 -1.02
N ARG A 3 -14.16 -19.61 -0.79
CA ARG A 3 -12.82 -19.01 -0.85
C ARG A 3 -12.48 -18.81 -2.33
N TRP A 4 -12.34 -17.56 -2.77
CA TRP A 4 -11.72 -17.27 -4.06
C TRP A 4 -10.22 -17.38 -3.87
N PRO A 5 -9.51 -18.29 -4.57
CA PRO A 5 -8.06 -18.28 -4.56
C PRO A 5 -7.59 -16.94 -5.11
N ILE A 6 -6.84 -16.18 -4.33
CA ILE A 6 -6.19 -14.97 -4.84
C ILE A 6 -5.03 -15.46 -5.69
N THR A 7 -5.24 -15.52 -7.01
CA THR A 7 -4.21 -15.90 -7.96
C THR A 7 -3.26 -14.75 -8.18
N SER A 8 -1.97 -15.06 -8.35
CA SER A 8 -1.00 -14.10 -8.86
C SER A 8 -1.49 -13.50 -10.18
N LEU A 9 -1.23 -12.22 -10.40
CA LEU A 9 -1.55 -11.54 -11.65
C LEU A 9 -0.26 -11.42 -12.46
N THR A 10 -0.29 -11.74 -13.75
CA THR A 10 0.85 -11.52 -14.64
C THR A 10 0.49 -10.44 -15.65
N LEU A 11 1.24 -9.33 -15.63
CA LEU A 11 1.19 -8.33 -16.70
C LEU A 11 2.05 -8.84 -17.85
N ARG A 12 1.56 -8.73 -19.09
CA ARG A 12 2.28 -9.18 -20.29
C ARG A 12 2.21 -8.13 -21.38
N TRP A 13 3.31 -7.92 -22.09
CA TRP A 13 3.39 -7.00 -23.21
C TRP A 13 4.27 -7.59 -24.32
N ALA A 14 4.19 -6.99 -25.51
CA ALA A 14 5.05 -7.32 -26.63
C ALA A 14 6.14 -6.25 -26.77
N ASN A 15 7.39 -6.67 -26.96
CA ASN A 15 8.50 -5.77 -27.24
C ASN A 15 8.70 -5.65 -28.75
N PRO A 16 8.93 -4.43 -29.27
CA PRO A 16 9.41 -4.28 -30.64
C PRO A 16 10.82 -4.89 -30.80
N PRO A 17 11.23 -5.24 -32.04
CA PRO A 17 12.60 -5.67 -32.31
C PRO A 17 13.62 -4.64 -31.82
N GLY A 18 14.70 -5.10 -31.18
CA GLY A 18 15.79 -4.24 -30.69
C GLY A 18 15.56 -3.61 -29.30
N ALA A 19 14.44 -3.90 -28.63
CA ALA A 19 14.23 -3.43 -27.24
C ALA A 19 15.30 -4.01 -26.29
N MET A 20 16.02 -3.12 -25.61
CA MET A 20 17.08 -3.44 -24.66
C MET A 20 16.64 -3.25 -23.22
N GLU A 21 15.75 -2.28 -22.97
CA GLU A 21 15.30 -1.90 -21.63
C GLU A 21 13.80 -1.61 -21.61
N PHE A 22 13.19 -1.69 -20.43
CA PHE A 22 11.80 -1.26 -20.26
C PHE A 22 11.62 -0.37 -19.04
N HIS A 23 10.59 0.47 -19.09
CA HIS A 23 10.09 1.26 -17.98
C HIS A 23 8.63 0.92 -17.79
N LEU A 24 8.26 0.43 -16.61
CA LEU A 24 6.91 0.02 -16.27
C LEU A 24 6.39 0.81 -15.08
N GLN A 25 5.20 1.38 -15.23
CA GLN A 25 4.48 2.05 -14.15
C GLN A 25 3.14 1.36 -13.90
N ILE A 26 2.76 1.24 -12.62
CA ILE A 26 1.45 0.80 -12.16
C ILE A 26 0.89 1.91 -11.28
N ILE A 27 -0.18 2.54 -11.73
CA ILE A 27 -0.73 3.78 -11.20
C ILE A 27 -2.15 3.49 -10.70
N PRO A 28 -2.46 3.76 -9.42
CA PRO A 28 -3.82 3.58 -8.92
C PRO A 28 -4.77 4.59 -9.58
N ALA A 29 -6.00 4.17 -9.84
CA ALA A 29 -7.01 5.04 -10.40
C ALA A 29 -7.15 6.31 -9.55
N LYS A 30 -7.21 7.49 -10.18
CA LYS A 30 -7.32 8.79 -9.48
C LYS A 30 -6.17 9.09 -8.52
N ASN A 31 -5.02 8.43 -8.64
CA ASN A 31 -3.87 8.55 -7.74
C ASN A 31 -4.21 8.21 -6.26
N ASP A 32 -5.16 7.29 -6.04
CA ASP A 32 -5.73 7.01 -4.72
C ASP A 32 -5.01 5.88 -3.93
N GLY A 33 -3.71 5.73 -4.11
CA GLY A 33 -2.95 4.66 -3.47
C GLY A 33 -1.46 4.64 -3.79
N PRO A 34 -0.75 3.59 -3.37
CA PRO A 34 0.62 3.32 -3.80
C PRO A 34 0.63 2.85 -5.26
N GLY A 35 1.58 3.38 -6.03
CA GLY A 35 1.93 2.89 -7.35
C GLY A 35 3.25 2.11 -7.34
N ILE A 36 3.59 1.53 -8.48
CA ILE A 36 4.89 0.91 -8.72
C ILE A 36 5.53 1.64 -9.89
N ASP A 37 6.81 1.97 -9.78
CA ASP A 37 7.62 2.49 -10.86
C ASP A 37 8.88 1.62 -10.95
N LEU A 38 9.01 0.87 -12.05
CA LEU A 38 10.10 -0.07 -12.28
C LEU A 38 10.86 0.34 -13.55
N HIS A 39 12.15 0.49 -13.39
CA HIS A 39 13.10 0.78 -14.46
C HIS A 39 14.28 -0.19 -14.36
N PRO A 40 14.06 -1.46 -14.74
CA PRO A 40 15.12 -2.46 -14.78
C PRO A 40 16.00 -2.29 -16.02
N ALA A 41 17.28 -2.68 -15.86
CA ALA A 41 18.29 -2.60 -16.91
C ALA A 41 18.20 -3.74 -17.95
N GLU A 42 17.26 -4.69 -17.77
CA GLU A 42 17.11 -5.84 -18.68
C GLU A 42 15.70 -5.88 -19.25
N VAL A 43 15.61 -6.16 -20.55
CA VAL A 43 14.35 -6.35 -21.25
C VAL A 43 13.56 -7.53 -20.65
N ALA A 44 12.28 -7.29 -20.35
CA ALA A 44 11.32 -8.33 -20.05
C ALA A 44 10.06 -8.14 -20.91
N ASN A 45 9.21 -9.15 -20.97
CA ASN A 45 7.90 -9.11 -21.63
C ASN A 45 6.75 -9.46 -20.68
N ALA A 46 7.06 -9.67 -19.40
CA ALA A 46 6.09 -9.98 -18.38
C ALA A 46 6.57 -9.55 -16.98
N LEU A 47 5.61 -9.22 -16.11
CA LEU A 47 5.83 -8.97 -14.69
C LEU A 47 4.82 -9.76 -13.88
N ALA A 48 5.30 -10.66 -13.03
CA ALA A 48 4.46 -11.37 -12.06
C ALA A 48 4.25 -10.48 -10.83
N ILE A 49 3.00 -10.10 -10.58
CA ILE A 49 2.57 -9.48 -9.33
C ILE A 49 2.25 -10.63 -8.36
N PRO A 50 3.02 -10.78 -7.26
CA PRO A 50 2.77 -11.84 -6.30
C PRO A 50 1.41 -11.65 -5.63
N ALA A 51 0.84 -12.73 -5.13
CA ALA A 51 -0.39 -12.64 -4.35
C ALA A 51 -0.15 -11.83 -3.06
N PRO A 52 -1.18 -11.22 -2.47
CA PRO A 52 -1.10 -10.67 -1.12
C PRO A 52 -0.67 -11.76 -0.13
N PRO A 53 0.11 -11.43 0.92
CA PRO A 53 0.51 -10.07 1.32
C PRO A 53 1.74 -9.53 0.58
N GLN A 54 2.34 -10.33 -0.30
CA GLN A 54 3.61 -10.02 -0.95
C GLN A 54 3.48 -9.09 -2.15
N TRP A 55 2.25 -8.83 -2.63
CA TRP A 55 2.01 -7.82 -3.66
C TRP A 55 2.70 -6.51 -3.28
N TYR A 56 3.27 -5.82 -4.27
CA TYR A 56 4.17 -4.67 -4.09
C TYR A 56 3.47 -3.41 -3.53
N GLY A 57 2.81 -3.52 -2.39
CA GLY A 57 2.03 -2.46 -1.76
C GLY A 57 0.65 -2.20 -2.36
N LEU A 58 0.27 -2.86 -3.46
CA LEU A 58 -1.02 -2.65 -4.13
C LEU A 58 -2.19 -2.82 -3.12
N LEU A 59 -3.28 -2.08 -3.33
CA LEU A 59 -4.45 -2.11 -2.46
C LEU A 59 -5.51 -3.09 -3.02
N PRO A 60 -6.28 -3.76 -2.17
CA PRO A 60 -7.35 -4.66 -2.61
C PRO A 60 -8.54 -3.93 -3.20
N ASP A 61 -9.23 -4.59 -4.12
CA ASP A 61 -10.44 -4.09 -4.78
C ASP A 61 -10.26 -2.72 -5.48
N MET A 62 -9.05 -2.44 -5.95
CA MET A 62 -8.66 -1.18 -6.55
C MET A 62 -8.34 -1.37 -8.04
N THR A 63 -8.70 -0.37 -8.84
CA THR A 63 -8.37 -0.35 -10.27
C THR A 63 -7.03 0.35 -10.46
N TYR A 64 -6.17 -0.24 -11.27
CA TYR A 64 -4.86 0.26 -11.62
C TYR A 64 -4.72 0.37 -13.12
N THR A 65 -4.17 1.49 -13.60
CA THR A 65 -3.61 1.59 -14.95
C THR A 65 -2.17 1.13 -14.86
N TRP A 66 -1.75 0.21 -15.72
CA TRP A 66 -0.34 -0.08 -15.91
C TRP A 66 0.07 0.35 -17.30
N ARG A 67 1.29 0.83 -17.41
CA ARG A 67 1.87 1.26 -18.67
C ARG A 67 3.32 0.83 -18.77
N VAL A 68 3.75 0.54 -19.98
CA VAL A 68 5.11 0.13 -20.30
C VAL A 68 5.60 0.89 -21.53
N ARG A 69 6.85 1.31 -21.52
CA ARG A 69 7.57 1.76 -22.71
C ARG A 69 8.94 1.08 -22.72
N VAL A 70 9.54 1.00 -23.90
CA VAL A 70 10.85 0.37 -24.08
C VAL A 70 11.85 1.34 -24.68
N SER A 71 13.14 1.07 -24.47
CA SER A 71 14.25 1.77 -25.11
C SER A 71 15.05 0.75 -25.91
N ASP A 72 15.52 1.14 -27.09
CA ASP A 72 16.46 0.39 -27.92
C ASP A 72 17.93 0.79 -27.67
N ALA A 73 18.17 1.68 -26.70
CA ALA A 73 19.52 2.11 -26.35
C ALA A 73 20.36 0.92 -25.88
N PRO A 74 21.61 0.78 -26.35
CA PRO A 74 22.48 -0.36 -26.01
C PRO A 74 23.06 -0.29 -24.59
N VAL A 75 22.78 0.80 -23.87
CA VAL A 75 23.23 1.06 -22.49
C VAL A 75 22.11 1.75 -21.74
N TRP A 76 22.19 1.70 -20.41
CA TRP A 76 21.25 2.38 -19.53
C TRP A 76 21.09 3.85 -19.87
N VAL A 77 19.84 4.27 -20.04
CA VAL A 77 19.47 5.66 -20.33
C VAL A 77 18.53 6.24 -19.27
N ALA A 78 18.66 7.54 -19.03
CA ALA A 78 17.75 8.27 -18.16
C ALA A 78 16.31 8.31 -18.72
N LEU A 79 15.32 8.56 -17.85
CA LEU A 79 13.89 8.48 -18.20
C LEU A 79 13.40 9.60 -19.15
N ASP A 80 14.20 10.65 -19.34
CA ASP A 80 13.97 11.75 -20.28
C ASP A 80 14.72 11.57 -21.61
N HIS A 81 15.47 10.47 -21.78
CA HIS A 81 16.21 10.19 -23.00
C HIS A 81 15.28 9.94 -24.20
N ALA A 82 15.67 10.42 -25.39
CA ALA A 82 14.83 10.37 -26.59
C ALA A 82 14.63 8.96 -27.18
N SER A 83 15.43 7.98 -26.77
CA SER A 83 15.30 6.58 -27.22
C SER A 83 14.10 5.84 -26.62
N TRP A 84 13.45 6.41 -25.60
CA TRP A 84 12.23 5.83 -25.06
C TRP A 84 11.10 5.93 -26.08
N GLY A 85 10.53 4.78 -26.44
CA GLY A 85 9.34 4.70 -27.26
C GLY A 85 8.08 5.22 -26.56
N PRO A 86 6.93 5.21 -27.27
CA PRO A 86 5.65 5.60 -26.69
C PRO A 86 5.22 4.63 -25.57
N TRP A 87 4.37 5.11 -24.68
CA TRP A 87 3.72 4.28 -23.68
C TRP A 87 2.64 3.39 -24.31
N ALA A 88 2.67 2.10 -23.99
CA ALA A 88 1.54 1.20 -24.11
C ALA A 88 0.85 1.09 -22.74
N GLU A 89 -0.48 1.12 -22.70
CA GLU A 89 -1.24 1.16 -21.43
C GLU A 89 -2.39 0.15 -21.41
N ALA A 90 -2.70 -0.37 -20.23
CA ALA A 90 -3.88 -1.21 -19.97
C ALA A 90 -4.33 -1.09 -18.51
N VAL A 91 -5.48 -1.67 -18.18
CA VAL A 91 -6.09 -1.56 -16.84
C VAL A 91 -6.28 -2.95 -16.25
N PHE A 92 -6.05 -3.09 -14.94
CA PHE A 92 -6.44 -4.27 -14.17
C PHE A 92 -7.09 -3.87 -12.85
N ARG A 93 -7.80 -4.81 -12.23
CA ARG A 93 -8.37 -4.62 -10.89
C ARG A 93 -7.81 -5.67 -9.94
N THR A 94 -7.35 -5.23 -8.79
CA THR A 94 -6.92 -6.15 -7.74
C THR A 94 -8.12 -6.89 -7.13
N PRO A 95 -7.96 -8.14 -6.68
CA PRO A 95 -9.06 -8.89 -6.09
C PRO A 95 -9.65 -8.23 -4.86
N LYS A 96 -10.97 -8.38 -4.69
CA LYS A 96 -11.66 -7.92 -3.49
C LYS A 96 -11.33 -8.81 -2.30
N VAL A 97 -10.92 -8.18 -1.21
CA VAL A 97 -10.68 -8.86 0.07
C VAL A 97 -11.95 -8.77 0.91
N GLY A 98 -12.56 -9.92 1.20
CA GLY A 98 -13.69 -9.99 2.13
C GLY A 98 -13.30 -9.59 3.56
N ALA A 99 -14.17 -8.84 4.24
CA ALA A 99 -13.95 -8.27 5.57
C ALA A 99 -14.11 -9.25 6.75
N ILE A 100 -14.44 -10.51 6.47
CA ILE A 100 -15.05 -11.43 7.44
C ILE A 100 -14.05 -12.02 8.47
N THR A 101 -12.76 -11.67 8.41
CA THR A 101 -11.75 -12.37 9.21
C THR A 101 -11.10 -11.56 10.33
N LEU A 102 -11.48 -10.30 10.49
CA LEU A 102 -11.07 -9.50 11.64
C LEU A 102 -12.02 -9.78 12.80
N VAL A 103 -11.50 -10.38 13.87
CA VAL A 103 -12.25 -10.57 15.11
C VAL A 103 -11.69 -9.59 16.14
N PRO A 104 -12.49 -8.63 16.64
CA PRO A 104 -12.07 -7.76 17.73
C PRO A 104 -11.84 -8.61 18.99
N ILE A 105 -10.70 -8.44 19.64
CA ILE A 105 -10.38 -9.10 20.92
C ILE A 105 -10.70 -8.15 22.07
N THR A 106 -10.18 -6.92 22.02
CA THR A 106 -10.50 -5.87 23.00
C THR A 106 -10.22 -4.50 22.40
N PRO A 107 -11.08 -3.49 22.57
CA PRO A 107 -12.44 -3.63 23.10
C PRO A 107 -13.26 -4.58 22.21
N LEU A 108 -14.41 -5.03 22.67
CA LEU A 108 -15.42 -5.66 21.83
C LEU A 108 -16.16 -4.58 21.02
N LEU A 109 -16.85 -5.02 19.97
CA LEU A 109 -17.68 -4.11 19.18
C LEU A 109 -18.74 -3.45 20.08
N ALA A 110 -18.91 -2.13 19.94
CA ALA A 110 -19.78 -1.29 20.79
C ALA A 110 -19.40 -1.22 22.29
N GLU A 111 -18.27 -1.77 22.70
CA GLU A 111 -17.78 -1.62 24.08
C GLU A 111 -17.34 -0.18 24.34
N THR A 112 -17.74 0.35 25.50
CA THR A 112 -17.31 1.69 25.95
C THR A 112 -15.92 1.61 26.56
N VAL A 113 -14.95 2.32 25.97
CA VAL A 113 -13.61 2.44 26.56
C VAL A 113 -13.52 3.68 27.44
N THR A 114 -13.09 3.50 28.69
CA THR A 114 -12.95 4.57 29.69
C THR A 114 -11.50 5.06 29.85
N THR A 115 -10.53 4.38 29.23
CA THR A 115 -9.11 4.75 29.34
C THR A 115 -8.76 5.89 28.39
N ALA A 116 -7.86 6.79 28.81
CA ALA A 116 -7.38 7.90 27.99
C ALA A 116 -6.41 7.46 26.86
N SER A 117 -6.07 6.16 26.79
CA SER A 117 -5.17 5.57 25.79
C SER A 117 -5.65 4.16 25.46
N PRO A 118 -6.77 4.05 24.73
CA PRO A 118 -7.35 2.75 24.39
C PRO A 118 -6.38 1.95 23.53
N ALA A 119 -6.12 0.70 23.91
CA ALA A 119 -5.45 -0.27 23.04
C ALA A 119 -6.52 -1.09 22.32
N ILE A 120 -6.46 -1.13 21.00
CA ILE A 120 -7.32 -1.99 20.19
C ILE A 120 -6.51 -3.19 19.77
N ILE A 121 -7.01 -4.36 20.12
CA ILE A 121 -6.45 -5.67 19.82
C ILE A 121 -7.48 -6.40 18.98
N PHE A 122 -7.04 -6.92 17.85
CA PHE A 122 -7.83 -7.75 16.96
C PHE A 122 -7.01 -8.97 16.57
N SER A 123 -7.68 -10.08 16.30
CA SER A 123 -7.07 -11.19 15.57
C SER A 123 -7.48 -11.11 14.11
N ASN A 124 -6.56 -11.54 13.25
CA ASN A 124 -6.86 -11.78 11.85
C ASN A 124 -6.25 -13.13 11.49
N ASN A 125 -7.10 -14.08 11.11
CA ASN A 125 -6.64 -15.38 10.64
C ASN A 125 -6.21 -15.38 9.16
N ARG A 126 -6.34 -14.23 8.47
CA ARG A 126 -5.90 -14.03 7.10
C ARG A 126 -4.54 -13.37 7.04
N THR A 127 -3.55 -14.11 6.55
CA THR A 127 -2.18 -13.63 6.33
C THR A 127 -2.05 -12.73 5.10
N ASP A 128 -3.04 -12.76 4.21
CA ASP A 128 -3.09 -12.01 2.95
C ASP A 128 -3.73 -10.63 3.10
N VAL A 129 -4.26 -10.28 4.28
CA VAL A 129 -4.79 -8.94 4.56
C VAL A 129 -3.81 -8.15 5.42
N CYS A 130 -3.19 -7.14 4.81
CA CYS A 130 -2.18 -6.29 5.44
C CYS A 130 -2.62 -4.85 5.68
N TYR A 131 -3.88 -4.49 5.40
CA TYR A 131 -4.35 -3.12 5.54
C TYR A 131 -5.73 -3.07 6.18
N PHE A 132 -5.83 -2.31 7.26
CA PHE A 132 -7.07 -2.02 7.96
C PHE A 132 -7.19 -0.53 8.18
N GLN A 133 -8.40 -0.02 8.00
CA GLN A 133 -8.79 1.28 8.50
C GLN A 133 -9.50 1.07 9.83
N LEU A 134 -8.95 1.65 10.88
CA LEU A 134 -9.71 1.90 12.09
C LEU A 134 -10.49 3.21 11.90
N GLN A 135 -11.74 3.23 12.35
CA GLN A 135 -12.52 4.45 12.51
C GLN A 135 -12.95 4.54 13.96
N VAL A 136 -12.75 5.71 14.57
CA VAL A 136 -13.12 5.99 15.96
C VAL A 136 -13.89 7.30 15.97
N SER A 137 -15.08 7.32 16.57
CA SER A 137 -15.92 8.50 16.65
C SER A 137 -16.42 8.73 18.07
N LYS A 138 -16.56 10.02 18.44
CA LYS A 138 -17.23 10.46 19.67
C LYS A 138 -18.74 10.67 19.48
N ASP A 139 -19.19 10.68 18.22
CA ASP A 139 -20.58 10.93 17.88
C ASP A 139 -21.46 9.74 18.29
N PRO A 140 -22.46 9.91 19.17
CA PRO A 140 -23.40 8.85 19.51
C PRO A 140 -24.26 8.42 18.30
N ALA A 141 -24.41 9.28 17.29
CA ALA A 141 -25.06 8.98 16.01
C ALA A 141 -24.09 8.35 14.98
N PHE A 142 -22.91 7.88 15.42
CA PHE A 142 -21.96 7.20 14.55
C PHE A 142 -22.65 6.06 13.80
N ASN A 143 -22.74 6.24 12.48
CA ASN A 143 -23.39 5.30 11.60
C ASN A 143 -22.46 4.09 11.37
N ASP A 144 -22.93 2.92 11.79
CA ASP A 144 -22.18 1.67 11.67
C ASP A 144 -22.21 1.10 10.24
N ASP A 145 -23.02 1.65 9.33
CA ASP A 145 -22.99 1.33 7.92
C ASP A 145 -21.71 1.89 7.25
N PRO A 146 -20.84 1.03 6.70
CA PRO A 146 -19.60 1.45 6.05
C PRO A 146 -19.79 2.21 4.74
N ALA A 147 -21.01 2.26 4.18
CA ALA A 147 -21.34 3.00 2.96
C ALA A 147 -21.73 4.46 3.24
N THR A 148 -22.24 4.78 4.43
CA THR A 148 -22.92 6.05 4.72
C THR A 148 -22.36 6.83 5.92
N ALA A 149 -21.29 6.34 6.57
CA ALA A 149 -20.71 7.02 7.73
C ALA A 149 -19.82 8.23 7.38
N SER A 150 -20.07 9.36 8.06
CA SER A 150 -19.33 10.62 7.96
C SER A 150 -18.85 11.09 9.35
N ALA A 151 -17.82 10.45 9.92
CA ALA A 151 -17.24 10.89 11.19
C ALA A 151 -15.73 11.16 11.01
N PRO A 152 -15.11 12.04 11.82
CA PRO A 152 -13.67 12.26 11.79
C PRO A 152 -12.93 10.94 12.02
N VAL A 153 -12.22 10.48 10.99
CA VAL A 153 -11.62 9.14 10.97
C VAL A 153 -10.16 9.19 11.40
N TYR A 154 -9.84 8.59 12.55
CA TYR A 154 -8.46 8.23 12.88
C TYR A 154 -8.04 6.96 12.14
N SER A 155 -7.61 7.10 10.88
CA SER A 155 -7.07 5.98 10.11
C SER A 155 -5.59 5.77 10.41
N ARG A 156 -5.21 4.56 10.80
CA ARG A 156 -3.80 4.13 10.84
C ARG A 156 -3.67 2.79 10.16
N CYS A 157 -2.76 2.68 9.20
CA CYS A 157 -2.50 1.42 8.54
C CYS A 157 -1.52 0.56 9.34
N CYS A 158 -1.90 -0.71 9.47
CA CYS A 158 -1.19 -1.73 10.23
C CYS A 158 -1.02 -2.94 9.34
N THR A 159 0.23 -3.35 9.09
CA THR A 159 0.53 -4.63 8.41
C THR A 159 0.14 -5.81 9.28
N ALA A 160 0.00 -7.02 8.72
CA ALA A 160 -0.35 -8.23 9.47
C ALA A 160 0.60 -8.55 10.66
N ALA A 161 1.79 -7.95 10.68
CA ALA A 161 2.73 -8.01 11.80
C ALA A 161 2.28 -7.18 13.03
N CYS A 162 1.33 -6.26 12.90
CA CYS A 162 0.74 -5.50 14.00
C CYS A 162 -0.31 -6.34 14.75
N ARG A 163 0.14 -7.36 15.50
CA ARG A 163 -0.76 -8.13 16.39
C ARG A 163 -1.15 -7.36 17.66
N ARG A 164 -0.38 -6.33 18.05
CA ARG A 164 -0.64 -5.47 19.22
C ARG A 164 -0.04 -4.08 18.98
N ARG A 165 -0.85 -3.09 18.65
CA ARG A 165 -0.43 -1.67 18.70
C ARG A 165 -1.49 -0.87 19.43
N GLY A 166 -1.11 -0.30 20.58
CA GLY A 166 -1.92 0.72 21.23
C GLY A 166 -2.02 1.94 20.33
N ILE A 167 -3.23 2.44 20.12
CA ILE A 167 -3.47 3.68 19.38
C ILE A 167 -3.70 4.76 20.44
N ARG A 168 -2.72 5.63 20.65
CA ARG A 168 -2.91 6.80 21.50
C ARG A 168 -3.77 7.79 20.74
N THR A 169 -5.08 7.71 20.94
CA THR A 169 -6.03 8.65 20.32
C THR A 169 -6.04 10.00 21.04
N GLY A 170 -5.45 10.11 22.24
CA GLY A 170 -5.54 11.31 23.09
C GLY A 170 -6.96 11.60 23.59
N ILE A 171 -7.91 10.70 23.32
CA ILE A 171 -9.31 10.90 23.64
C ILE A 171 -9.56 10.51 25.10
N ARG A 172 -10.05 11.48 25.90
CA ARG A 172 -10.43 11.30 27.32
C ARG A 172 -11.94 11.06 27.52
N GLN A 173 -12.66 10.61 26.50
CA GLN A 173 -14.12 10.46 26.49
C GLN A 173 -14.55 9.14 25.84
N ARG A 174 -15.83 8.76 26.02
CA ARG A 174 -16.42 7.58 25.38
C ARG A 174 -16.35 7.71 23.86
N CYS A 175 -15.95 6.64 23.18
CA CYS A 175 -15.91 6.58 21.73
C CYS A 175 -16.50 5.26 21.23
N ARG A 176 -17.14 5.30 20.07
CA ARG A 176 -17.45 4.13 19.25
C ARG A 176 -16.31 3.91 18.26
N TRP A 177 -16.09 2.66 17.87
CA TRP A 177 -15.05 2.33 16.88
C TRP A 177 -15.46 1.11 16.03
N ARG A 178 -14.85 1.03 14.84
CA ARG A 178 -14.97 -0.13 13.94
C ARG A 178 -13.71 -0.30 13.10
N THR A 179 -13.48 -1.51 12.61
CA THR A 179 -12.42 -1.80 11.63
C THR A 179 -13.04 -2.14 10.28
N LYS A 180 -12.47 -1.60 9.21
CA LYS A 180 -12.84 -1.92 7.82
C LYS A 180 -11.56 -2.30 7.07
N PRO A 181 -11.52 -3.41 6.32
CA PRO A 181 -10.46 -3.58 5.32
C PRO A 181 -10.57 -2.43 4.33
N ARG A 182 -9.48 -1.69 4.13
CA ARG A 182 -9.53 -0.56 3.22
C ARG A 182 -9.28 -1.02 1.80
N THR A 183 -10.13 -0.56 0.89
CA THR A 183 -10.01 -0.78 -0.55
C THR A 183 -9.57 0.49 -1.30
N THR A 184 -9.40 1.63 -0.62
CA THR A 184 -9.05 2.93 -1.21
C THR A 184 -8.32 3.90 -0.25
N GLY A 185 -7.32 4.62 -0.79
CA GLY A 185 -7.00 6.04 -0.51
C GLY A 185 -6.56 6.47 0.88
N GLY A 186 -5.26 6.55 1.13
CA GLY A 186 -4.69 7.47 2.15
C GLY A 186 -3.80 6.84 3.23
N CYS A 187 -3.34 5.61 3.03
CA CYS A 187 -2.30 5.04 3.88
C CYS A 187 -0.99 4.96 3.11
N VAL A 188 -0.18 6.00 3.21
CA VAL A 188 1.25 5.86 2.91
C VAL A 188 1.83 5.08 4.10
N PRO A 189 2.30 3.83 3.96
CA PRO A 189 3.15 3.26 4.98
C PRO A 189 4.32 4.23 5.14
N GLU A 190 4.62 4.64 6.38
CA GLU A 190 5.75 5.50 6.69
C GLU A 190 7.02 4.78 6.21
N SER A 191 7.40 5.02 4.96
CA SER A 191 8.60 4.46 4.37
C SER A 191 9.73 5.19 5.07
N ARG A 192 10.32 4.53 6.09
CA ARG A 192 11.70 4.83 6.45
C ARG A 192 12.49 4.62 5.16
N ALA A 193 12.79 5.72 4.48
CA ALA A 193 13.72 5.74 3.39
C ALA A 193 14.97 5.02 3.87
N MET A 194 15.24 3.84 3.31
CA MET A 194 16.53 3.18 3.45
C MET A 194 17.51 3.91 2.53
N GLY A 195 17.63 5.23 2.73
CA GLY A 195 18.68 6.05 2.17
C GLY A 195 19.94 5.69 2.93
N ARG A 196 20.77 4.85 2.31
CA ARG A 196 22.14 4.59 2.74
C ARG A 196 22.87 5.95 2.68
N ARG A 197 22.86 6.70 3.79
CA ARG A 197 23.77 7.83 3.96
C ARG A 197 25.17 7.24 3.97
N THR A 198 25.86 7.35 2.84
CA THR A 198 27.31 7.30 2.83
C THR A 198 27.79 8.40 3.75
N ARG A 199 28.38 8.00 4.88
CA ARG A 199 29.01 8.89 5.85
C ARG A 199 30.23 9.48 5.14
N GLY A 200 30.11 10.71 4.67
CA GLY A 200 31.23 11.47 4.13
C GLY A 200 32.37 11.47 5.16
N HIS A 201 33.54 10.99 4.73
CA HIS A 201 34.78 11.07 5.49
C HIS A 201 35.06 12.55 5.77
N ARG A 202 34.99 12.93 7.05
CA ARG A 202 35.41 14.24 7.51
C ARG A 202 36.94 14.25 7.47
N GLY A 203 37.50 14.93 6.46
CA GLY A 203 38.94 15.17 6.36
C GLY A 203 39.44 15.98 7.55
N THR A 204 40.54 15.54 8.12
CA THR A 204 41.29 16.22 9.18
C THR A 204 41.96 17.46 8.59
N PRO A 205 41.80 18.67 9.16
CA PRO A 205 42.54 19.83 8.68
C PRO A 205 44.00 19.73 9.11
N SER A 206 44.90 19.77 8.14
CA SER A 206 46.33 19.97 8.34
C SER A 206 46.59 21.39 8.83
N ARG A 207 47.39 21.49 9.89
CA ARG A 207 47.81 22.74 10.53
C ARG A 207 49.02 23.29 9.77
N PRO A 208 49.03 24.55 9.30
CA PRO A 208 50.22 25.11 8.67
C PRO A 208 51.29 25.39 9.73
N THR A 209 52.53 25.02 9.40
CA THR A 209 53.79 25.47 10.02
C THR A 209 54.18 26.84 9.50
#